data_AF-A0A0F8Y2E8-F1
#
_entry.id   AF-A0A0F8Y2E8-F1
#
_cell.length_a   1.000
_cell.length_b   1.000
_cell.length_c   1.000
_cell.angle_alpha   90.00
_cell.angle_beta   90.00
_cell.angle_gamma   90.00
#
_symmetry.space_group_name_H-M   'P 1'
#
loop_
_entity.id
_entity.type
_entity.pdbx_description
1 polymer ?
#
loop_
_entity_poly.entity_id
_entity_poly.type
_entity_poly.pdbx_seq_one_letter_code
_entity_poly.pdbx_strand_id
1 'polypeptide(L)'
;MLSKDIQKKIKISDLASHQSGLPNFNFTELMEIHPKQPLNINLETMHSIVNDSTVLSDYGNYRYSNVGYVLLGMILKDMYAKDFASLVTEKIFEPIQMDLTLTSDFAVQNRVLGYDPNGAEQILWDWNDLSAPAGLLKSNTLDMVKFLKNTMYAKNKVSEAAITTEITFYKNTIREVGFGPQIERIGNDTYYFKTGNTFSGSSLLAYDKQSNWGLLILINQQNLGLIDEMINTIYQQALSISH
;
A
#
# COMPACT_ATOMS: atom_id res chain seq x y z
N MET A 1 24.30 -8.97 1.91
CA MET A 1 23.87 -9.67 3.15
C MET A 1 23.50 -8.62 4.18
N LEU A 2 22.55 -8.91 5.09
CA LEU A 2 22.18 -8.01 6.19
C LEU A 2 23.37 -7.78 7.14
N SER A 3 23.44 -6.61 7.78
CA SER A 3 24.44 -6.37 8.83
C SER A 3 24.27 -7.38 9.98
N LYS A 4 25.38 -7.75 10.64
CA LYS A 4 25.35 -8.72 11.75
C LYS A 4 24.43 -8.25 12.89
N ASP A 5 24.31 -6.95 13.06
CA ASP A 5 23.52 -6.33 14.14
C ASP A 5 22.01 -6.51 13.96
N ILE A 6 21.51 -6.69 12.73
CA ILE A 6 20.07 -6.84 12.45
C ILE A 6 19.69 -8.23 11.93
N GLN A 7 20.69 -9.09 11.69
CA GLN A 7 20.46 -10.45 11.20
C GLN A 7 19.58 -11.24 12.18
N LYS A 8 18.56 -11.93 11.64
CA LYS A 8 17.59 -12.74 12.41
C LYS A 8 16.72 -11.97 13.43
N LYS A 9 16.78 -10.63 13.46
CA LYS A 9 15.94 -9.82 14.37
C LYS A 9 14.57 -9.52 13.77
N ILE A 10 14.49 -9.27 12.47
CA ILE A 10 13.27 -8.83 11.79
C ILE A 10 12.50 -10.03 11.24
N LYS A 11 11.21 -10.13 11.57
CA LYS A 11 10.27 -11.11 11.02
C LYS A 11 9.54 -10.53 9.81
N ILE A 12 9.01 -11.42 8.96
CA ILE A 12 8.13 -11.04 7.84
C ILE A 12 6.92 -10.25 8.35
N SER A 13 6.35 -10.63 9.50
CA SER A 13 5.26 -9.92 10.14
C SER A 13 5.61 -8.47 10.46
N ASP A 14 6.86 -8.20 10.86
CA ASP A 14 7.30 -6.87 11.26
C ASP A 14 7.44 -5.94 10.04
N LEU A 15 7.78 -6.51 8.87
CA LEU A 15 7.77 -5.76 7.61
C LEU A 15 6.33 -5.42 7.20
N ALA A 16 5.43 -6.41 7.22
CA ALA A 16 4.06 -6.29 6.73
C ALA A 16 3.17 -5.38 7.61
N SER A 17 3.47 -5.30 8.91
CA SER A 17 2.76 -4.47 9.89
C SER A 17 3.51 -3.20 10.31
N HIS A 18 4.59 -2.85 9.61
CA HIS A 18 5.41 -1.65 9.87
C HIS A 18 6.03 -1.57 11.28
N GLN A 19 6.49 -2.71 11.83
CA GLN A 19 7.15 -2.82 13.14
C GLN A 19 8.65 -3.12 13.08
N SER A 20 9.22 -3.23 11.87
CA SER A 20 10.60 -3.67 11.65
C SER A 20 11.68 -2.76 12.23
N GLY A 21 11.36 -1.51 12.55
CA GLY A 21 12.35 -0.52 12.98
C GLY A 21 13.38 -0.15 11.92
N LEU A 22 13.19 -0.55 10.66
CA LEU A 22 14.00 -0.10 9.52
C LEU A 22 13.67 1.35 9.14
N PRO A 23 14.64 2.12 8.62
CA PRO A 23 14.36 3.43 8.05
C PRO A 23 13.42 3.32 6.84
N ASN A 24 12.76 4.41 6.51
CA ASN A 24 12.04 4.57 5.24
C ASN A 24 12.96 5.27 4.23
N PHE A 25 12.53 5.35 2.98
CA PHE A 25 13.20 6.18 1.98
C PHE A 25 13.30 7.64 2.43
N ASN A 26 14.49 8.24 2.30
CA ASN A 26 14.64 9.68 2.38
C ASN A 26 14.19 10.29 1.05
N PHE A 27 12.90 10.60 0.94
CA PHE A 27 12.34 11.17 -0.29
C PHE A 27 12.97 12.50 -0.69
N THR A 28 13.47 13.30 0.28
CA THR A 28 14.17 14.55 -0.03
C THR A 28 15.45 14.28 -0.81
N GLU A 29 16.31 13.40 -0.31
CA GLU A 29 17.54 12.99 -1.01
C GLU A 29 17.24 12.34 -2.36
N LEU A 30 16.23 11.46 -2.42
CA LEU A 30 15.85 10.81 -3.68
C LEU A 30 15.34 11.81 -4.72
N MET A 31 14.64 12.87 -4.31
CA MET A 31 14.22 13.95 -5.19
C MET A 31 15.38 14.86 -5.61
N GLU A 32 16.42 15.02 -4.82
CA GLU A 32 17.62 15.77 -5.24
C GLU A 32 18.35 15.05 -6.38
N ILE A 33 18.37 13.71 -6.34
CA ILE A 33 18.99 12.88 -7.38
C ILE A 33 18.07 12.75 -8.61
N HIS A 34 16.79 12.44 -8.38
CA HIS A 34 15.78 12.18 -9.41
C HIS A 34 14.46 12.93 -9.10
N PRO A 35 14.38 14.25 -9.37
CA PRO A 35 13.26 15.10 -8.93
C PRO A 35 11.86 14.63 -9.35
N LYS A 36 11.76 14.01 -10.52
CA LYS A 36 10.48 13.51 -11.06
C LYS A 36 10.27 12.01 -10.85
N GLN A 37 11.31 11.28 -10.47
CA GLN A 37 11.31 9.82 -10.39
C GLN A 37 12.08 9.32 -9.14
N PRO A 38 11.69 9.75 -7.93
CA PRO A 38 12.44 9.47 -6.71
C PRO A 38 12.50 7.98 -6.36
N LEU A 39 11.61 7.14 -6.92
CA LEU A 39 11.54 5.71 -6.62
C LEU A 39 12.20 4.81 -7.67
N ASN A 40 12.94 5.38 -8.62
CA ASN A 40 13.85 4.62 -9.48
C ASN A 40 15.16 4.31 -8.74
N ILE A 41 15.06 3.50 -7.69
CA ILE A 41 16.17 3.13 -6.80
C ILE A 41 16.86 1.85 -7.27
N ASN A 42 18.11 1.64 -6.89
CA ASN A 42 18.85 0.42 -7.21
C ASN A 42 19.13 -0.43 -5.94
N LEU A 43 19.75 -1.58 -6.13
CA LEU A 43 20.13 -2.47 -5.01
C LEU A 43 21.14 -1.84 -4.06
N GLU A 44 22.01 -0.93 -4.54
CA GLU A 44 22.97 -0.22 -3.70
C GLU A 44 22.25 0.73 -2.73
N THR A 45 21.25 1.49 -3.20
CA THR A 45 20.38 2.31 -2.35
C THR A 45 19.70 1.46 -1.28
N MET A 46 19.12 0.32 -1.66
CA MET A 46 18.49 -0.59 -0.70
C MET A 46 19.49 -1.18 0.28
N HIS A 47 20.68 -1.54 -0.19
CA HIS A 47 21.75 -2.03 0.67
C HIS A 47 22.18 -0.98 1.68
N SER A 48 22.39 0.27 1.27
CA SER A 48 22.77 1.34 2.18
C SER A 48 21.71 1.57 3.26
N ILE A 49 20.44 1.73 2.86
CA ILE A 49 19.31 1.94 3.79
C ILE A 49 19.21 0.81 4.83
N VAL A 50 19.34 -0.44 4.39
CA VAL A 50 19.11 -1.60 5.26
C VAL A 50 20.36 -1.99 6.05
N ASN A 51 21.55 -1.95 5.44
CA ASN A 51 22.79 -2.45 6.06
C ASN A 51 23.56 -1.39 6.83
N ASP A 52 23.50 -0.13 6.41
CA ASP A 52 24.17 0.96 7.13
C ASP A 52 23.36 1.35 8.37
N SER A 53 22.08 0.95 8.42
CA SER A 53 21.25 1.00 9.63
C SER A 53 21.67 -0.11 10.61
N THR A 54 22.60 0.22 11.52
CA THR A 54 23.05 -0.70 12.58
C THR A 54 22.09 -0.78 13.78
N VAL A 55 21.10 0.13 13.83
CA VAL A 55 20.09 0.20 14.90
C VAL A 55 18.68 0.11 14.31
N LEU A 56 17.83 -0.72 14.90
CA LEU A 56 16.40 -0.78 14.58
C LEU A 56 15.66 0.19 15.51
N SER A 57 15.54 1.45 15.10
CA SER A 57 14.84 2.47 15.87
C SER A 57 13.40 2.02 16.16
N ASP A 58 12.95 2.12 17.40
CA ASP A 58 11.58 1.77 17.82
C ASP A 58 11.09 0.40 17.34
N TYR A 59 11.96 -0.61 17.22
CA TYR A 59 11.57 -1.96 16.84
C TYR A 59 10.40 -2.47 17.70
N GLY A 60 9.40 -3.07 17.05
CA GLY A 60 8.15 -3.50 17.69
C GLY A 60 7.10 -2.39 17.85
N ASN A 61 7.42 -1.14 17.52
CA ASN A 61 6.45 -0.05 17.41
C ASN A 61 6.17 0.27 15.94
N TYR A 62 4.97 0.80 15.69
CA TYR A 62 4.57 1.20 14.36
C TYR A 62 5.41 2.37 13.85
N ARG A 63 6.11 2.15 12.73
CA ARG A 63 6.70 3.20 11.90
C ARG A 63 6.57 2.83 10.43
N TYR A 64 5.74 3.57 9.72
CA TYR A 64 5.49 3.35 8.30
C TYR A 64 6.79 3.34 7.50
N SER A 65 6.97 2.32 6.66
CA SER A 65 8.16 2.18 5.83
C SER A 65 7.83 1.45 4.51
N ASN A 66 8.08 2.13 3.40
CA ASN A 66 8.00 1.54 2.06
C ASN A 66 9.13 0.52 1.83
N VAL A 67 10.29 0.73 2.47
CA VAL A 67 11.42 -0.21 2.46
C VAL A 67 10.98 -1.59 2.95
N GLY A 68 10.11 -1.65 3.96
CA GLY A 68 9.55 -2.91 4.44
C GLY A 68 8.80 -3.68 3.34
N TYR A 69 8.02 -2.97 2.53
CA TYR A 69 7.26 -3.57 1.41
C TYR A 69 8.15 -3.94 0.24
N VAL A 70 9.20 -3.15 -0.04
CA VAL A 70 10.23 -3.54 -1.02
C VAL A 70 10.90 -4.85 -0.61
N LEU A 71 11.30 -5.00 0.67
CA LEU A 71 11.89 -6.24 1.17
C LEU A 71 10.92 -7.42 1.09
N LEU A 72 9.62 -7.22 1.36
CA LEU A 72 8.61 -8.27 1.16
C LEU A 72 8.53 -8.71 -0.29
N GLY A 73 8.57 -7.78 -1.24
CA GLY A 73 8.59 -8.13 -2.66
C GLY A 73 9.87 -8.84 -3.10
N MET A 74 11.03 -8.48 -2.54
CA MET A 74 12.28 -9.22 -2.77
C MET A 74 12.18 -10.66 -2.25
N ILE A 75 11.63 -10.86 -1.05
CA ILE A 75 11.39 -12.19 -0.49
C ILE A 75 10.46 -13.00 -1.41
N LEU A 76 9.37 -12.41 -1.88
CA LEU A 76 8.45 -13.07 -2.81
C LEU A 76 9.13 -13.42 -4.14
N LYS A 77 9.94 -12.50 -4.69
CA LYS A 77 10.71 -12.73 -5.91
C LYS A 77 11.64 -13.93 -5.77
N ASP A 78 12.37 -14.02 -4.67
CA ASP A 78 13.27 -15.14 -4.40
C ASP A 78 12.51 -16.46 -4.20
N MET A 79 11.38 -16.42 -3.47
CA MET A 79 10.58 -17.62 -3.19
C MET A 79 9.89 -18.20 -4.42
N TYR A 80 9.40 -17.35 -5.32
CA TYR A 80 8.61 -17.76 -6.48
C TYR A 80 9.39 -17.73 -7.79
N ALA A 81 10.62 -17.20 -7.80
CA ALA A 81 11.43 -16.95 -8.99
C ALA A 81 10.66 -16.14 -10.06
N LYS A 82 9.85 -15.16 -9.63
CA LYS A 82 9.02 -14.30 -10.49
C LYS A 82 9.07 -12.86 -9.98
N ASP A 83 9.03 -11.89 -10.90
CA ASP A 83 8.91 -10.48 -10.52
C ASP A 83 7.54 -10.15 -9.91
N PHE A 84 7.44 -8.97 -9.29
CA PHE A 84 6.23 -8.52 -8.62
C PHE A 84 5.04 -8.41 -9.59
N ALA A 85 5.27 -7.90 -10.80
CA ALA A 85 4.22 -7.70 -11.81
C ALA A 85 3.57 -9.03 -12.22
N SER A 86 4.39 -10.05 -12.44
CA SER A 86 3.94 -11.41 -12.76
C SER A 86 3.18 -12.03 -11.59
N LEU A 87 3.70 -11.87 -10.36
CA LEU A 87 3.07 -12.43 -9.16
C LEU A 87 1.70 -11.81 -8.86
N VAL A 88 1.58 -10.49 -8.91
CA VAL A 88 0.30 -9.83 -8.63
C VAL A 88 -0.73 -10.15 -9.72
N THR A 89 -0.29 -10.29 -10.97
CA THR A 89 -1.14 -10.70 -12.08
C THR A 89 -1.69 -12.11 -11.87
N GLU A 90 -0.81 -13.09 -11.65
CA GLU A 90 -1.18 -14.50 -11.46
C GLU A 90 -2.02 -14.71 -10.19
N LYS A 91 -1.66 -14.07 -9.08
CA LYS A 91 -2.24 -14.35 -7.76
C LYS A 91 -3.48 -13.51 -7.44
N ILE A 92 -3.63 -12.34 -8.06
CA ILE A 92 -4.71 -11.39 -7.74
C ILE A 92 -5.49 -11.02 -8.98
N PHE A 93 -4.86 -10.49 -10.03
CA PHE A 93 -5.61 -9.88 -11.14
C PHE A 93 -6.36 -10.92 -11.98
N GLU A 94 -5.69 -11.97 -12.46
CA GLU A 94 -6.35 -13.00 -13.27
C GLU A 94 -7.45 -13.75 -12.50
N PRO A 95 -7.25 -14.19 -11.23
CA PRO A 95 -8.28 -14.90 -10.48
C PRO A 95 -9.56 -14.09 -10.23
N ILE A 96 -9.48 -12.76 -10.20
CA ILE A 96 -10.63 -11.88 -9.92
C ILE A 96 -10.94 -10.91 -11.07
N GLN A 97 -10.35 -11.17 -12.24
CA GLN A 97 -10.58 -10.46 -13.50
C GLN A 97 -10.33 -8.95 -13.43
N MET A 98 -9.21 -8.52 -12.85
CA MET A 98 -8.79 -7.11 -12.85
C MET A 98 -8.02 -6.74 -14.13
N ASP A 99 -8.68 -6.90 -15.29
CA ASP A 99 -8.04 -6.86 -16.62
C ASP A 99 -7.52 -5.47 -17.04
N LEU A 100 -7.91 -4.41 -16.34
CA LEU A 100 -7.53 -3.03 -16.61
C LEU A 100 -6.55 -2.47 -15.57
N THR A 101 -6.07 -3.32 -14.65
CA THR A 101 -5.09 -2.94 -13.64
C THR A 101 -3.68 -3.18 -14.19
N LEU A 102 -2.85 -2.15 -14.10
CA LEU A 102 -1.57 -2.06 -14.78
C LEU A 102 -0.39 -2.07 -13.80
N THR A 103 0.65 -2.78 -14.20
CA THR A 103 1.98 -2.83 -13.58
C THR A 103 3.06 -2.22 -14.47
N SER A 104 2.78 -2.03 -15.75
CA SER A 104 3.65 -1.35 -16.72
C SER A 104 2.79 -0.61 -17.75
N ASP A 105 3.43 0.07 -18.70
CA ASP A 105 2.79 0.60 -19.90
C ASP A 105 1.52 1.42 -19.63
N PHE A 106 1.67 2.47 -18.81
CA PHE A 106 0.56 3.34 -18.44
C PHE A 106 0.04 4.24 -19.58
N ALA A 107 0.53 4.09 -20.81
CA ALA A 107 0.09 4.85 -21.97
C ALA A 107 -1.21 4.27 -22.56
N VAL A 108 -2.30 4.38 -21.80
CA VAL A 108 -3.64 3.91 -22.20
C VAL A 108 -4.56 5.07 -22.58
N GLN A 109 -5.52 4.83 -23.49
CA GLN A 109 -6.39 5.86 -24.05
C GLN A 109 -7.18 6.65 -22.99
N ASN A 110 -7.64 5.99 -21.93
CA ASN A 110 -8.46 6.59 -20.87
C ASN A 110 -7.64 6.89 -19.59
N ARG A 111 -6.37 7.24 -19.75
CA ARG A 111 -5.53 7.64 -18.62
C ARG A 111 -5.96 9.00 -18.08
N VAL A 112 -6.10 9.07 -16.75
CA VAL A 112 -6.31 10.33 -16.03
C VAL A 112 -4.96 11.00 -15.75
N LEU A 113 -4.87 12.32 -16.01
CA LEU A 113 -3.71 13.13 -15.63
C LEU A 113 -3.73 13.40 -14.13
N GLY A 114 -2.54 13.39 -13.52
CA GLY A 114 -2.37 13.69 -12.11
C GLY A 114 -1.86 15.10 -11.88
N TYR A 115 -2.17 15.66 -10.72
CA TYR A 115 -1.81 17.03 -10.35
C TYR A 115 -1.23 17.10 -8.93
N ASP A 116 -0.30 18.02 -8.74
CA ASP A 116 0.19 18.38 -7.41
C ASP A 116 -0.84 19.26 -6.64
N PRO A 117 -0.58 19.61 -5.36
CA PRO A 117 -1.50 20.46 -4.60
C PRO A 117 -1.75 21.85 -5.20
N ASN A 118 -0.85 22.34 -6.07
CA ASN A 118 -0.96 23.64 -6.75
C ASN A 118 -1.66 23.54 -8.12
N GLY A 119 -2.06 22.34 -8.55
CA GLY A 119 -2.69 22.10 -9.85
C GLY A 119 -1.69 21.96 -11.00
N ALA A 120 -0.40 21.82 -10.73
CA ALA A 120 0.59 21.53 -11.77
C ALA A 120 0.53 20.05 -12.15
N GLU A 121 0.49 19.77 -13.46
CA GLU A 121 0.46 18.41 -13.98
C GLU A 121 1.72 17.63 -13.55
N GLN A 122 1.52 16.38 -13.11
CA GLN A 122 2.55 15.46 -12.68
C GLN A 122 2.58 14.22 -13.57
N ILE A 123 3.78 13.74 -13.83
CA ILE A 123 3.96 12.45 -14.49
C ILE A 123 3.78 11.32 -13.47
N LEU A 124 3.31 10.17 -13.94
CA LEU A 124 3.30 8.97 -13.11
C LEU A 124 4.74 8.57 -12.77
N TRP A 125 4.94 8.12 -11.55
CA TRP A 125 6.21 7.52 -11.19
C TRP A 125 6.44 6.24 -11.99
N ASP A 126 7.68 6.10 -12.45
CA ASP A 126 8.28 4.89 -12.94
C ASP A 126 8.79 4.10 -11.73
N TRP A 127 8.10 3.01 -11.43
CA TRP A 127 8.50 2.12 -10.35
C TRP A 127 9.18 0.93 -10.99
N ASN A 128 10.47 0.79 -10.75
CA ASN A 128 11.18 -0.39 -11.19
C ASN A 128 10.77 -1.62 -10.35
N ASP A 129 11.19 -2.81 -10.80
CA ASP A 129 10.85 -4.08 -10.15
C ASP A 129 11.17 -4.13 -8.65
N LEU A 130 12.15 -3.34 -8.20
CA LEU A 130 12.57 -3.31 -6.79
C LEU A 130 11.59 -2.49 -5.96
N SER A 131 11.25 -1.26 -6.37
CA SER A 131 10.34 -0.40 -5.61
C SER A 131 8.87 -0.73 -5.83
N ALA A 132 8.54 -1.46 -6.89
CA ALA A 132 7.17 -1.79 -7.29
C ALA A 132 6.21 -2.29 -6.19
N PRO A 133 6.62 -3.21 -5.29
CA PRO A 133 5.78 -3.71 -4.21
C PRO A 133 5.25 -2.62 -3.25
N ALA A 134 5.88 -1.44 -3.21
CA ALA A 134 5.51 -0.36 -2.29
C ALA A 134 4.45 0.61 -2.86
N GLY A 135 4.02 0.48 -4.12
CA GLY A 135 2.97 1.34 -4.67
C GLY A 135 2.83 1.42 -6.20
N LEU A 136 3.35 0.44 -6.95
CA LEU A 136 3.35 0.45 -8.42
C LEU A 136 1.96 0.54 -9.06
N LEU A 137 0.95 -0.11 -8.49
CA LEU A 137 -0.27 -0.45 -9.21
C LEU A 137 -1.07 0.78 -9.67
N LYS A 138 -1.47 0.79 -10.95
CA LYS A 138 -2.42 1.76 -11.50
C LYS A 138 -3.70 1.01 -11.84
N SER A 139 -4.82 1.36 -11.22
CA SER A 139 -6.10 0.70 -11.44
C SER A 139 -7.20 1.72 -11.72
N ASN A 140 -8.41 1.23 -11.97
CA ASN A 140 -9.61 2.03 -12.13
C ASN A 140 -10.69 1.57 -11.15
N THR A 141 -11.79 2.30 -11.08
CA THR A 141 -12.88 1.99 -10.16
C THR A 141 -13.54 0.65 -10.44
N LEU A 142 -13.65 0.23 -11.71
CA LEU A 142 -14.27 -1.04 -12.09
C LEU A 142 -13.51 -2.23 -11.49
N ASP A 143 -12.20 -2.26 -11.67
CA ASP A 143 -11.36 -3.34 -11.15
C ASP A 143 -11.18 -3.27 -9.65
N MET A 144 -11.02 -2.08 -9.08
CA MET A 144 -10.92 -1.93 -7.63
C MET A 144 -12.22 -2.34 -6.92
N VAL A 145 -13.39 -2.18 -7.55
CA VAL A 145 -14.66 -2.74 -7.04
C VAL A 145 -14.67 -4.27 -7.11
N LYS A 146 -14.08 -4.89 -8.16
CA LYS A 146 -13.90 -6.35 -8.19
C LYS A 146 -12.99 -6.79 -7.05
N PHE A 147 -11.86 -6.12 -6.83
CA PHE A 147 -10.97 -6.38 -5.70
C PHE A 147 -11.72 -6.29 -4.37
N LEU A 148 -12.43 -5.19 -4.14
CA LEU A 148 -13.21 -4.95 -2.92
C LEU A 148 -14.24 -6.05 -2.64
N LYS A 149 -15.04 -6.41 -3.66
CA LYS A 149 -16.04 -7.49 -3.53
C LYS A 149 -15.38 -8.84 -3.24
N ASN A 150 -14.24 -9.13 -3.86
CA ASN A 150 -13.53 -10.38 -3.62
C ASN A 150 -12.90 -10.41 -2.23
N THR A 151 -12.33 -9.31 -1.75
CA THR A 151 -11.81 -9.16 -0.39
C THR A 151 -12.91 -9.36 0.67
N MET A 152 -14.12 -8.84 0.41
CA MET A 152 -15.21 -8.85 1.39
C MET A 152 -16.04 -10.15 1.39
N TYR A 153 -16.35 -10.71 0.21
CA TYR A 153 -17.46 -11.68 0.09
C TYR A 153 -17.11 -12.99 -0.62
N ALA A 154 -16.03 -13.01 -1.42
CA ALA A 154 -15.76 -14.19 -2.23
C ALA A 154 -15.27 -15.37 -1.37
N LYS A 155 -15.31 -16.56 -1.94
CA LYS A 155 -14.69 -17.77 -1.38
C LYS A 155 -13.54 -18.19 -2.30
N ASN A 156 -12.47 -17.39 -2.32
CA ASN A 156 -11.30 -17.62 -3.14
C ASN A 156 -10.02 -17.23 -2.40
N LYS A 157 -8.86 -17.39 -3.05
CA LYS A 157 -7.56 -17.12 -2.42
C LYS A 157 -7.37 -15.66 -2.00
N VAL A 158 -8.03 -14.71 -2.65
CA VAL A 158 -7.97 -13.28 -2.28
C VAL A 158 -8.72 -13.04 -0.97
N SER A 159 -9.93 -13.60 -0.81
CA SER A 159 -10.68 -13.46 0.44
C SER A 159 -10.04 -14.22 1.61
N GLU A 160 -9.45 -15.39 1.36
CA GLU A 160 -8.66 -16.14 2.34
C GLU A 160 -7.44 -15.33 2.81
N ALA A 161 -6.72 -14.71 1.88
CA ALA A 161 -5.60 -13.83 2.21
C ALA A 161 -6.07 -12.59 2.99
N ALA A 162 -7.20 -11.98 2.59
CA ALA A 162 -7.76 -10.82 3.27
C ALA A 162 -8.00 -11.07 4.76
N ILE A 163 -8.56 -12.23 5.12
CA ILE A 163 -8.75 -12.64 6.53
C ILE A 163 -7.43 -12.58 7.31
N THR A 164 -6.32 -13.01 6.69
CA THR A 164 -4.99 -12.94 7.33
C THR A 164 -4.51 -11.50 7.46
N THR A 165 -4.76 -10.65 6.45
CA THR A 165 -4.35 -9.24 6.49
C THR A 165 -5.12 -8.39 7.50
N GLU A 166 -6.30 -8.86 7.90
CA GLU A 166 -7.23 -8.17 8.81
C GLU A 166 -6.99 -8.50 10.29
N ILE A 167 -6.09 -9.45 10.59
CA ILE A 167 -5.68 -9.76 11.96
C ILE A 167 -4.90 -8.58 12.53
N THR A 168 -5.20 -8.19 13.77
CA THR A 168 -4.44 -7.16 14.48
C THR A 168 -3.02 -7.64 14.76
N PHE A 169 -2.03 -7.00 14.14
CA PHE A 169 -0.61 -7.26 14.38
C PHE A 169 0.06 -6.17 15.23
N TYR A 170 -0.51 -4.97 15.23
CA TYR A 170 -0.09 -3.89 16.12
C TYR A 170 -1.30 -3.08 16.56
N LYS A 171 -1.29 -2.67 17.83
CA LYS A 171 -2.30 -1.78 18.40
C LYS A 171 -1.68 -0.91 19.49
N ASN A 172 -1.95 0.39 19.44
CA ASN A 172 -1.73 1.33 20.52
C ASN A 172 -2.96 2.23 20.70
N THR A 173 -2.84 3.31 21.45
CA THR A 173 -3.95 4.24 21.75
C THR A 173 -4.43 5.05 20.55
N ILE A 174 -3.66 5.12 19.46
CA ILE A 174 -3.95 5.97 18.28
C ILE A 174 -4.06 5.19 16.97
N ARG A 175 -3.73 3.89 16.96
CA ARG A 175 -3.61 3.11 15.73
C ARG A 175 -3.77 1.62 15.99
N GLU A 176 -4.47 0.95 15.07
CA GLU A 176 -4.50 -0.50 14.94
C GLU A 176 -4.18 -0.86 13.48
N VAL A 177 -3.32 -1.85 13.25
CA VAL A 177 -2.95 -2.29 11.89
C VAL A 177 -2.84 -3.80 11.79
N GLY A 178 -3.18 -4.31 10.60
CA GLY A 178 -2.90 -5.67 10.18
C GLY A 178 -1.68 -5.74 9.25
N PHE A 179 -1.74 -6.60 8.24
CA PHE A 179 -0.71 -6.67 7.19
C PHE A 179 -1.07 -5.79 6.00
N GLY A 180 -0.80 -4.49 6.14
CA GLY A 180 -1.16 -3.47 5.16
C GLY A 180 -2.30 -2.57 5.61
N PRO A 181 -3.52 -3.08 5.85
CA PRO A 181 -4.64 -2.22 6.21
C PRO A 181 -4.47 -1.66 7.63
N GLN A 182 -4.91 -0.42 7.79
CA GLN A 182 -5.29 0.13 9.08
C GLN A 182 -6.66 -0.41 9.48
N ILE A 183 -6.88 -0.54 10.79
CA ILE A 183 -8.10 -1.08 11.38
C ILE A 183 -8.66 0.00 12.29
N GLU A 184 -9.94 0.34 12.10
CA GLU A 184 -10.65 1.29 12.95
C GLU A 184 -11.84 0.61 13.58
N ARG A 185 -12.10 0.95 14.84
CA ARG A 185 -13.16 0.35 15.65
C ARG A 185 -13.98 1.44 16.29
N ILE A 186 -15.23 1.56 15.89
CA ILE A 186 -16.15 2.60 16.36
C ILE A 186 -17.40 1.92 16.90
N GLY A 187 -17.54 1.90 18.23
CA GLY A 187 -18.60 1.13 18.87
C GLY A 187 -18.48 -0.36 18.54
N ASN A 188 -19.48 -0.90 17.83
CA ASN A 188 -19.49 -2.29 17.37
C ASN A 188 -18.96 -2.45 15.94
N ASP A 189 -18.74 -1.35 15.21
CA ASP A 189 -18.32 -1.39 13.82
C ASP A 189 -16.80 -1.52 13.74
N THR A 190 -16.33 -2.28 12.76
CA THR A 190 -14.91 -2.40 12.45
C THR A 190 -14.73 -2.26 10.95
N TYR A 191 -13.97 -1.24 10.53
CA TYR A 191 -13.61 -1.08 9.14
C TYR A 191 -12.11 -1.14 8.92
N TYR A 192 -11.73 -1.64 7.75
CA TYR A 192 -10.37 -1.80 7.29
C TYR A 192 -10.12 -0.79 6.19
N PHE A 193 -8.99 -0.11 6.19
CA PHE A 193 -8.70 0.86 5.15
C PHE A 193 -7.21 1.00 4.84
N LYS A 194 -6.94 1.47 3.63
CA LYS A 194 -5.60 1.89 3.21
C LYS A 194 -5.68 3.13 2.33
N THR A 195 -4.80 4.08 2.63
CA THR A 195 -4.56 5.24 1.79
C THR A 195 -3.36 5.04 0.88
N GLY A 196 -3.39 5.70 -0.28
CA GLY A 196 -2.30 5.80 -1.24
C GLY A 196 -2.01 7.27 -1.54
N ASN A 197 -0.73 7.60 -1.75
CA ASN A 197 -0.31 8.95 -2.09
C ASN A 197 0.91 8.91 -3.02
N THR A 198 0.82 9.65 -4.12
CA THR A 198 1.91 9.90 -5.07
C THR A 198 1.90 11.38 -5.44
N PHE A 199 2.83 11.86 -6.27
CA PHE A 199 2.75 13.22 -6.79
C PHE A 199 1.52 13.44 -7.69
N SER A 200 1.01 12.38 -8.32
CA SER A 200 -0.08 12.45 -9.28
C SER A 200 -1.48 12.28 -8.69
N GLY A 201 -1.60 11.94 -7.40
CA GLY A 201 -2.91 11.61 -6.84
C GLY A 201 -2.89 10.97 -5.48
N SER A 202 -4.07 10.92 -4.87
CA SER A 202 -4.34 10.24 -3.61
C SER A 202 -5.50 9.26 -3.76
N SER A 203 -5.50 8.21 -2.95
CA SER A 203 -6.55 7.18 -3.00
C SER A 203 -6.90 6.66 -1.62
N LEU A 204 -8.11 6.13 -1.49
CA LEU A 204 -8.59 5.39 -0.33
C LEU A 204 -9.33 4.15 -0.81
N LEU A 205 -9.06 3.02 -0.17
CA LEU A 205 -9.95 1.87 -0.14
C LEU A 205 -10.31 1.59 1.31
N ALA A 206 -11.60 1.50 1.63
CA ALA A 206 -12.10 1.19 2.95
C ALA A 206 -13.29 0.22 2.85
N TYR A 207 -13.47 -0.65 3.85
CA TYR A 207 -14.60 -1.58 3.89
C TYR A 207 -14.90 -2.10 5.29
N ASP A 208 -16.16 -2.48 5.49
CA ASP A 208 -16.65 -3.21 6.67
C ASP A 208 -17.43 -4.44 6.20
N LYS A 209 -16.94 -5.63 6.59
CA LYS A 209 -17.56 -6.91 6.24
C LYS A 209 -18.87 -7.18 6.99
N GLN A 210 -19.00 -6.69 8.22
CA GLN A 210 -20.17 -6.88 9.06
C GLN A 210 -21.31 -5.95 8.62
N SER A 211 -21.00 -4.67 8.44
CA SER A 211 -21.96 -3.65 7.99
C SER A 211 -22.18 -3.67 6.48
N ASN A 212 -21.47 -4.54 5.75
CA ASN A 212 -21.67 -4.83 4.34
C ASN A 212 -21.54 -3.61 3.41
N TRP A 213 -20.54 -2.76 3.65
CA TRP A 213 -20.25 -1.61 2.78
C TRP A 213 -18.76 -1.53 2.43
N GLY A 214 -18.50 -0.92 1.27
CA GLY A 214 -17.16 -0.66 0.79
C GLY A 214 -17.09 0.71 0.09
N LEU A 215 -15.97 1.39 0.27
CA LEU A 215 -15.71 2.74 -0.22
C LEU A 215 -14.37 2.75 -0.99
N LEU A 216 -14.41 3.32 -2.19
CA LEU A 216 -13.23 3.59 -3.00
C LEU A 216 -13.25 5.06 -3.40
N ILE A 217 -12.16 5.77 -3.12
CA ILE A 217 -11.94 7.15 -3.55
C ILE A 217 -10.64 7.19 -4.35
N LEU A 218 -10.70 7.73 -5.56
CA LEU A 218 -9.53 8.00 -6.41
C LEU A 218 -9.54 9.49 -6.75
N ILE A 219 -8.51 10.21 -6.33
CA ILE A 219 -8.35 11.65 -6.55
C ILE A 219 -7.12 11.85 -7.42
N ASN A 220 -7.29 12.53 -8.55
CA ASN A 220 -6.21 12.85 -9.46
C ASN A 220 -5.42 14.11 -9.05
N GLN A 221 -5.47 14.45 -7.76
CA GLN A 221 -4.67 15.48 -7.13
C GLN A 221 -4.04 14.87 -5.88
N GLN A 222 -2.76 15.15 -5.63
CA GLN A 222 -2.12 14.82 -4.36
C GLN A 222 -2.78 15.61 -3.23
N ASN A 223 -3.71 14.98 -2.51
CA ASN A 223 -4.51 15.64 -1.48
C ASN A 223 -5.03 14.63 -0.43
N LEU A 224 -4.15 14.25 0.50
CA LEU A 224 -4.53 13.37 1.61
C LEU A 224 -5.53 14.03 2.58
N GLY A 225 -5.49 15.35 2.74
CA GLY A 225 -6.46 16.06 3.58
C GLY A 225 -7.89 15.89 3.08
N LEU A 226 -8.09 15.93 1.76
CA LEU A 226 -9.39 15.67 1.15
C LEU A 226 -9.82 14.20 1.33
N ILE A 227 -8.90 13.24 1.29
CA ILE A 227 -9.21 11.84 1.63
C ILE A 227 -9.72 11.72 3.06
N ASP A 228 -9.05 12.36 4.02
CA ASP A 228 -9.42 12.34 5.44
C ASP A 228 -10.78 13.04 5.68
N GLU A 229 -11.09 14.11 4.97
CA GLU A 229 -12.39 14.78 5.03
C GLU A 229 -13.50 13.89 4.46
N MET A 230 -13.26 13.29 3.29
CA MET A 230 -14.24 12.46 2.59
C MET A 230 -14.56 11.17 3.36
N ILE A 231 -13.56 10.47 3.93
CA ILE A 231 -13.83 9.26 4.71
C ILE A 231 -14.70 9.58 5.92
N ASN A 232 -14.42 10.67 6.64
CA ASN A 232 -15.18 11.06 7.81
C ASN A 232 -16.63 11.40 7.44
N THR A 233 -16.84 12.17 6.36
CA THR A 233 -18.19 12.55 5.93
C THR A 233 -18.98 11.35 5.42
N ILE A 234 -18.36 10.50 4.59
CA ILE A 234 -19.03 9.33 4.01
C ILE A 234 -19.31 8.28 5.09
N TYR A 235 -18.38 8.07 6.04
CA TYR A 235 -18.61 7.13 7.15
C TYR A 235 -19.82 7.54 8.00
N GLN A 236 -19.91 8.83 8.37
CA GLN A 236 -21.06 9.35 9.12
C GLN A 236 -22.36 9.18 8.34
N GLN A 237 -22.35 9.40 7.03
CA GLN A 237 -23.53 9.19 6.18
C GLN A 237 -23.89 7.71 6.02
N ALA A 238 -22.91 6.83 5.82
CA ALA A 238 -23.11 5.39 5.66
C ALA A 238 -23.79 4.80 6.90
N LEU A 239 -23.33 5.17 8.10
CA LEU A 239 -23.94 4.75 9.36
C LEU A 239 -25.36 5.30 9.56
N SER A 240 -25.62 6.53 9.11
CA SER A 240 -26.93 7.18 9.27
C SER A 240 -28.05 6.53 8.44
N ILE A 241 -27.71 5.79 7.38
CA ILE A 241 -28.67 5.11 6.49
C ILE A 241 -29.00 3.69 6.99
N SER A 242 -28.17 3.12 7.86
CA SER A 242 -28.30 1.77 8.43
C SER A 242 -29.15 1.67 9.71
N HIS A 243 -29.87 2.73 10.07
CA HIS A 243 -30.84 2.80 11.18
C HIS A 243 -32.21 3.25 10.69
#